data_AF-A0A7R9GFI4-F1
#
_entry.id   AF-A0A7R9GFI4-F1
#
_cell.length_a   1.000
_cell.length_b   1.000
_cell.length_c   1.000
_cell.angle_alpha   90.00
_cell.angle_beta   90.00
_cell.angle_gamma   90.00
#
_symmetry.space_group_name_H-M   'P 1'
#
loop_
_entity.id
_entity.type
_entity.pdbx_description
1 polymer ?
#
loop_
_entity_poly.entity_id
_entity_poly.type
_entity_poly.pdbx_seq_one_letter_code
_entity_poly.pdbx_strand_id
1 'polypeptide(L)'
;MPVIENAGDILDPFAGDEIRRLFAEPEDSSQYNEAELDTKTYPAFRYFFHKATAMIESGKEMVDFIADYLENIREKRVFPDVKPGYLRNLIPDCAPQEAEPWAKIFDDVENFIVPGLTHWQSPHMHGYFSALNSPASILGDMLSGGFNCLGFTWAASPACTELETVVMNWLGKMLNLPKEFLHTNNEATSLGGGVIQTTMSEATFVTILAARKEATRKLQNKFPSLEESEINSRLVAYCSDQAHSSVEKASLMSLVKLRLVESDENLSMRGDQLMETINKDKEKGYILLWKKRRLCHLSNSDWLNPMKI
;
A
#
# COMPACT_ATOMS: atom_id res chain seq x y z
N MET A 1 -5.90 -28.20 -15.62
CA MET A 1 -6.72 -26.97 -15.60
C MET A 1 -7.70 -27.05 -16.76
N PRO A 2 -9.00 -26.81 -16.55
CA PRO A 2 -9.90 -26.62 -17.68
C PRO A 2 -9.47 -25.34 -18.42
N VAL A 3 -9.57 -25.37 -19.76
CA VAL A 3 -9.40 -24.19 -20.61
C VAL A 3 -10.58 -23.27 -20.31
N ILE A 4 -10.29 -22.06 -19.82
CA ILE A 4 -11.30 -21.03 -19.61
C ILE A 4 -11.60 -20.45 -21.00
N GLU A 5 -12.74 -20.82 -21.56
CA GLU A 5 -13.12 -20.44 -22.94
C GLU A 5 -13.93 -19.14 -22.98
N ASN A 6 -14.55 -18.70 -21.88
CA ASN A 6 -15.33 -17.46 -21.82
C ASN A 6 -15.11 -16.64 -20.53
N ALA A 7 -15.21 -15.31 -20.63
CA ALA A 7 -15.09 -14.38 -19.49
C ALA A 7 -16.14 -14.63 -18.38
N GLY A 8 -17.30 -15.20 -18.75
CA GLY A 8 -18.38 -15.56 -17.83
C GLY A 8 -18.02 -16.68 -16.84
N ASP A 9 -17.06 -17.54 -17.19
CA ASP A 9 -16.61 -18.64 -16.33
C ASP A 9 -15.70 -18.17 -15.18
N ILE A 10 -15.30 -16.89 -15.20
CA ILE A 10 -14.37 -16.27 -14.24
C ILE A 10 -15.10 -15.38 -13.22
N LEU A 11 -16.41 -15.21 -13.38
CA LEU A 11 -17.23 -14.43 -12.47
C LEU A 11 -17.59 -15.26 -11.23
N ASP A 12 -17.53 -14.60 -10.07
CA ASP A 12 -17.92 -15.17 -8.76
C ASP A 12 -19.23 -15.97 -8.89
N PRO A 13 -19.34 -17.21 -8.37
CA PRO A 13 -20.61 -17.94 -8.32
C PRO A 13 -21.74 -17.18 -7.60
N PHE A 14 -21.43 -16.13 -6.82
CA PHE A 14 -22.41 -15.22 -6.21
C PHE A 14 -22.70 -13.96 -7.03
N ALA A 15 -22.02 -13.73 -8.15
CA ALA A 15 -22.37 -12.64 -9.07
C ALA A 15 -23.70 -12.98 -9.76
N GLY A 16 -24.75 -12.22 -9.43
CA GLY A 16 -26.08 -12.38 -10.05
C GLY A 16 -26.04 -12.18 -11.56
N ASP A 17 -27.04 -12.72 -12.26
CA ASP A 17 -27.13 -12.72 -13.73
C ASP A 17 -27.01 -11.32 -14.37
N GLU A 18 -27.36 -10.27 -13.64
CA GLU A 18 -27.16 -8.86 -14.07
C GLU A 18 -25.69 -8.48 -14.22
N ILE A 19 -24.83 -8.90 -13.29
CA ILE A 19 -23.40 -8.60 -13.34
C ILE A 19 -22.77 -9.37 -14.50
N ARG A 20 -23.19 -10.61 -14.73
CA ARG A 20 -22.71 -11.42 -15.87
C ARG A 20 -23.07 -10.80 -17.22
N ARG A 21 -24.24 -10.16 -17.33
CA ARG A 21 -24.65 -9.42 -18.54
C ARG A 21 -23.86 -8.13 -18.76
N LEU A 22 -23.41 -7.46 -17.70
CA LEU A 22 -22.60 -6.24 -17.82
C LEU A 22 -21.18 -6.51 -18.37
N PHE A 23 -20.67 -7.74 -18.18
CA PHE A 23 -19.35 -8.16 -18.66
C PHE A 23 -19.38 -9.03 -19.94
N ALA A 24 -20.57 -9.37 -20.44
CA ALA A 24 -20.70 -10.03 -21.74
C ALA A 24 -20.46 -8.99 -22.85
N GLU A 25 -19.56 -9.29 -23.80
CA GLU A 25 -19.44 -8.46 -25.00
C GLU A 25 -20.80 -8.41 -25.70
N PRO A 26 -21.29 -7.23 -26.10
CA PRO A 26 -22.53 -7.16 -26.86
C PRO A 26 -22.33 -7.88 -28.20
N GLU A 27 -23.25 -8.78 -28.55
CA GLU A 27 -23.21 -9.61 -29.77
C GLU A 27 -23.23 -8.78 -31.08
N ASP A 28 -23.48 -7.48 -31.01
CA ASP A 28 -23.50 -6.57 -32.15
C ASP A 28 -23.00 -5.16 -31.77
N SER A 29 -21.70 -4.92 -31.97
CA SER A 29 -21.07 -3.61 -31.74
C SER A 29 -21.44 -2.55 -32.80
N SER A 30 -22.24 -2.90 -33.82
CA SER A 30 -22.62 -1.99 -34.91
C SER A 30 -23.83 -1.10 -34.60
N GLN A 31 -24.52 -1.34 -33.47
CA GLN A 31 -25.71 -0.58 -33.07
C GLN A 31 -25.41 0.57 -32.10
N TYR A 32 -24.17 0.71 -31.61
CA TYR A 32 -23.78 1.83 -30.75
C TYR A 32 -23.13 2.93 -31.58
N ASN A 33 -23.92 3.95 -31.92
CA ASN A 33 -23.38 5.19 -32.44
C ASN A 33 -22.76 5.97 -31.27
N GLU A 34 -21.43 6.06 -31.19
CA GLU A 34 -20.72 6.81 -30.13
C GLU A 34 -21.28 8.24 -29.95
N ALA A 35 -21.81 8.83 -31.02
CA ALA A 35 -22.44 10.15 -31.01
C ALA A 35 -23.78 10.22 -30.22
N GLU A 36 -24.50 9.12 -30.03
CA GLU A 36 -25.78 9.10 -29.27
C GLU A 36 -25.58 8.91 -27.76
N LEU A 37 -24.48 8.31 -27.33
CA LEU A 37 -24.12 8.18 -25.92
C LEU A 37 -23.66 9.51 -25.29
N ASP A 38 -23.31 10.50 -26.10
CA ASP A 38 -22.60 11.72 -25.67
C ASP A 38 -23.50 12.88 -25.19
N THR A 39 -24.84 12.81 -25.29
CA THR A 39 -25.63 14.06 -25.10
C THR A 39 -26.82 14.05 -24.15
N LYS A 40 -27.38 12.89 -23.77
CA LYS A 40 -28.61 12.89 -22.94
C LYS A 40 -28.55 12.08 -21.64
N THR A 41 -27.69 11.08 -21.53
CA THR A 41 -27.87 10.05 -20.49
C THR A 41 -26.93 10.24 -19.28
N TYR A 42 -25.73 10.79 -19.47
CA TYR A 42 -24.76 10.97 -18.38
C TYR A 42 -23.92 12.24 -18.50
N PRO A 43 -24.40 13.39 -17.98
CA PRO A 43 -23.64 14.66 -18.02
C PRO A 43 -22.26 14.58 -17.34
N ALA A 44 -22.04 13.64 -16.41
CA ALA A 44 -20.74 13.41 -15.77
C ALA A 44 -19.67 12.85 -16.74
N PHE A 45 -20.06 12.08 -17.76
CA PHE A 45 -19.12 11.52 -18.73
C PHE A 45 -18.58 12.60 -19.69
N ARG A 46 -19.37 13.65 -19.94
CA ARG A 46 -19.00 14.79 -20.78
C ARG A 46 -17.78 15.56 -20.24
N TYR A 47 -17.58 15.54 -18.92
CA TYR A 47 -16.48 16.24 -18.26
C TYR A 47 -15.17 15.43 -18.29
N PHE A 48 -15.26 14.10 -18.20
CA PHE A 48 -14.09 13.22 -18.21
C PHE A 48 -13.39 13.15 -19.58
N PHE A 49 -14.16 13.25 -20.66
CA PHE A 49 -13.65 13.25 -22.02
C PHE A 49 -13.54 14.65 -22.64
N HIS A 50 -13.50 15.72 -21.82
CA HIS A 50 -13.13 17.05 -22.32
C HIS A 50 -11.71 17.00 -22.90
N LYS A 51 -11.65 16.70 -24.20
CA LYS A 51 -10.51 16.64 -25.11
C LYS A 51 -9.23 16.12 -24.46
N ALA A 52 -8.93 14.83 -24.60
CA ALA A 52 -7.59 14.28 -24.34
C ALA A 52 -6.47 15.09 -25.02
N THR A 53 -6.77 15.85 -26.07
CA THR A 53 -5.85 16.79 -26.70
C THR A 53 -5.48 18.00 -25.82
N ALA A 54 -6.34 18.44 -24.90
CA ALA A 54 -6.04 19.49 -23.92
C ALA A 54 -4.97 19.02 -22.90
N MET A 55 -4.90 17.72 -22.62
CA MET A 55 -3.84 17.15 -21.78
C MET A 55 -2.47 17.18 -22.46
N ILE A 56 -2.38 17.24 -23.80
CA ILE A 56 -1.10 17.15 -24.50
C ILE A 56 -0.20 18.35 -24.16
N GLU A 57 -0.76 19.56 -24.16
CA GLU A 57 -0.01 20.78 -23.86
C GLU A 57 0.35 20.83 -22.37
N SER A 58 -0.65 20.80 -21.48
CA SER A 58 -0.45 20.83 -20.02
C SER A 58 0.38 19.65 -19.49
N GLY A 59 0.25 18.48 -20.11
CA GLY A 59 1.02 17.29 -19.73
C GLY A 59 2.49 17.40 -20.11
N LYS A 60 2.82 18.01 -21.27
CA LYS A 60 4.22 18.30 -21.63
C LYS A 60 4.82 19.35 -20.71
N GLU A 61 4.08 20.43 -20.44
CA GLU A 61 4.48 21.46 -19.48
C GLU A 61 4.76 20.88 -18.09
N MET A 62 3.91 19.97 -17.61
CA MET A 62 4.12 19.26 -16.34
C MET A 62 5.38 18.39 -16.36
N VAL A 63 5.65 17.69 -17.47
CA VAL A 63 6.87 16.86 -17.62
C VAL A 63 8.12 17.73 -17.58
N ASP A 64 8.13 18.84 -18.31
CA ASP A 64 9.25 19.78 -18.35
C ASP A 64 9.50 20.37 -16.94
N PHE A 65 8.44 20.79 -16.24
CA PHE A 65 8.55 21.28 -14.87
C PHE A 65 9.07 20.25 -13.87
N ILE A 66 8.60 19.00 -13.92
CA ILE A 66 9.07 17.95 -13.03
C ILE A 66 10.56 17.65 -13.29
N ALA A 67 10.97 17.62 -14.56
CA ALA A 67 12.36 17.43 -14.95
C ALA A 67 13.24 18.55 -14.39
N ASP A 68 12.87 19.81 -14.64
CA ASP A 68 13.58 21.00 -14.14
C ASP A 68 13.61 21.04 -12.61
N TYR A 69 12.51 20.70 -11.94
CA TYR A 69 12.42 20.63 -10.48
C TYR A 69 13.39 19.60 -9.89
N LEU A 70 13.47 18.41 -10.48
CA LEU A 70 14.35 17.33 -10.00
C LEU A 70 15.82 17.60 -10.35
N GLU A 71 16.12 18.18 -11.51
CA GLU A 71 17.48 18.55 -11.91
C GLU A 71 18.06 19.61 -10.96
N ASN A 72 17.26 20.63 -10.64
CA ASN A 72 17.66 21.77 -9.82
C ASN A 72 17.31 21.63 -8.34
N ILE A 73 16.90 20.44 -7.87
CA ILE A 73 16.45 20.19 -6.49
C ILE A 73 17.49 20.52 -5.42
N ARG A 74 18.78 20.51 -5.79
CA ARG A 74 19.91 20.85 -4.91
C ARG A 74 19.90 22.32 -4.47
N GLU A 75 19.37 23.20 -5.31
CA GLU A 75 19.34 24.64 -5.07
C GLU A 75 18.20 25.04 -4.12
N LYS A 76 17.22 24.15 -3.94
CA LYS A 76 16.05 24.40 -3.10
C LYS A 76 16.37 24.13 -1.63
N ARG A 77 15.90 25.02 -0.74
CA ARG A 77 16.00 24.85 0.71
C ARG A 77 15.18 23.64 1.17
N VAL A 78 15.84 22.58 1.67
CA VAL A 78 15.20 21.30 2.00
C VAL A 78 13.96 21.42 2.89
N PHE A 79 14.06 22.19 3.98
CA PHE A 79 12.96 22.37 4.93
C PHE A 79 12.36 23.77 4.80
N PRO A 80 11.04 23.90 4.59
CA PRO A 80 10.41 25.17 4.26
C PRO A 80 10.41 26.15 5.44
N ASP A 81 10.32 27.44 5.15
CA ASP A 81 10.25 28.51 6.15
C ASP A 81 8.81 28.97 6.38
N VAL A 82 7.94 28.03 6.75
CA VAL A 82 6.51 28.27 6.92
C VAL A 82 6.03 27.81 8.30
N LYS A 83 4.92 28.39 8.76
CA LYS A 83 4.27 28.00 10.01
C LYS A 83 3.03 27.13 9.74
N PRO A 84 2.61 26.27 10.68
CA PRO A 84 1.35 25.55 10.57
C PRO A 84 0.19 26.50 10.25
N GLY A 85 -0.56 26.20 9.19
CA GLY A 85 -1.68 27.02 8.71
C GLY A 85 -1.34 28.08 7.65
N TYR A 86 -0.08 28.23 7.21
CA TYR A 86 0.33 29.28 6.24
C TYR A 86 -0.53 29.32 4.97
N LEU A 87 -0.85 28.15 4.40
CA LEU A 87 -1.54 28.05 3.11
C LEU A 87 -2.98 28.58 3.17
N ARG A 88 -3.64 28.52 4.34
CA ARG A 88 -5.05 28.92 4.51
C ARG A 88 -5.31 30.36 4.06
N ASN A 89 -4.34 31.25 4.23
CA ASN A 89 -4.49 32.66 3.88
C ASN A 89 -4.05 32.97 2.44
N LEU A 90 -3.55 31.97 1.70
CA LEU A 90 -3.04 32.11 0.34
C LEU A 90 -4.03 31.55 -0.70
N ILE A 91 -4.97 30.71 -0.29
CA ILE A 91 -5.97 30.09 -1.16
C ILE A 91 -7.39 30.56 -0.81
N PRO A 92 -8.35 30.49 -1.76
CA PRO A 92 -9.76 30.79 -1.49
C PRO A 92 -10.34 29.95 -0.35
N ASP A 93 -11.33 30.50 0.36
CA ASP A 93 -12.02 29.85 1.47
C ASP A 93 -13.09 28.83 1.02
N CYS A 94 -13.49 28.90 -0.25
CA CYS A 94 -14.39 27.94 -0.89
C CYS A 94 -13.87 27.50 -2.27
N ALA A 95 -14.24 26.28 -2.68
CA ALA A 95 -13.94 25.77 -4.01
C ALA A 95 -14.64 26.62 -5.10
N PRO A 96 -13.98 26.84 -6.26
CA PRO A 96 -14.56 27.59 -7.35
C PRO A 96 -15.79 26.86 -7.92
N GLN A 97 -16.84 27.62 -8.29
CA GLN A 97 -18.04 27.05 -8.93
C GLN A 97 -17.82 26.75 -10.41
N GLU A 98 -16.87 27.45 -11.03
CA GLU A 98 -16.51 27.31 -12.44
C GLU A 98 -15.05 26.89 -12.56
N ALA A 99 -14.71 26.20 -13.65
CA ALA A 99 -13.34 25.76 -13.89
C ALA A 99 -12.38 26.95 -13.99
N GLU A 100 -11.21 26.81 -13.39
CA GLU A 100 -10.13 27.79 -13.51
C GLU A 100 -9.18 27.43 -14.67
N PRO A 101 -8.57 28.43 -15.34
CA PRO A 101 -7.58 28.16 -16.37
C PRO A 101 -6.38 27.40 -15.81
N TRP A 102 -5.88 26.41 -16.57
CA TRP A 102 -4.71 25.60 -16.19
C TRP A 102 -3.50 26.46 -15.77
N ALA A 103 -3.19 27.50 -16.52
CA ALA A 103 -2.08 28.42 -16.22
C ALA A 103 -2.17 29.00 -14.80
N LYS A 104 -3.38 29.34 -14.33
CA LYS A 104 -3.59 29.87 -12.98
C LYS A 104 -3.32 28.80 -11.91
N ILE A 105 -3.78 27.56 -12.15
CA ILE A 105 -3.53 26.43 -11.25
C ILE A 105 -2.03 26.15 -11.16
N PHE A 106 -1.34 26.19 -12.29
CA PHE A 106 0.10 25.96 -12.36
C PHE A 106 0.90 27.07 -11.66
N ASP A 107 0.53 28.33 -11.87
CA ASP A 107 1.08 29.49 -11.15
C ASP A 107 0.92 29.32 -9.63
N ASP A 108 -0.23 28.83 -9.14
CA ASP A 108 -0.48 28.60 -7.72
C ASP A 108 0.43 27.49 -7.15
N VAL A 109 0.77 26.46 -7.94
CA VAL A 109 1.72 25.42 -7.53
C VAL A 109 3.10 26.04 -7.25
N GLU A 110 3.61 26.86 -8.17
CA GLU A 110 4.91 27.49 -8.01
C GLU A 110 4.94 28.50 -6.86
N ASN A 111 3.87 29.30 -6.72
CA ASN A 111 3.84 30.42 -5.78
C ASN A 111 3.43 30.03 -4.36
N PHE A 112 2.55 29.03 -4.20
CA PHE A 112 1.97 28.70 -2.90
C PHE A 112 2.31 27.30 -2.39
N ILE A 113 2.50 26.32 -3.30
CA ILE A 113 2.77 24.94 -2.91
C ILE A 113 4.27 24.68 -2.76
N VAL A 114 5.06 24.95 -3.80
CA VAL A 114 6.51 24.71 -3.81
C VAL A 114 7.24 25.32 -2.60
N PRO A 115 6.95 26.56 -2.16
CA PRO A 115 7.61 27.17 -0.99
C PRO A 115 7.34 26.46 0.34
N GLY A 116 6.26 25.68 0.42
CA GLY A 116 5.88 24.90 1.59
C GLY A 116 6.27 23.42 1.53
N LEU A 117 6.90 22.97 0.44
CA LEU A 117 7.35 21.59 0.32
C LEU A 117 8.59 21.35 1.18
N THR A 118 8.64 20.19 1.83
CA THR A 118 9.92 19.61 2.25
C THR A 118 10.48 18.81 1.07
N HIS A 119 11.66 19.15 0.58
CA HIS A 119 12.19 18.59 -0.66
C HIS A 119 12.89 17.24 -0.44
N TRP A 120 12.08 16.17 -0.36
CA TRP A 120 12.55 14.81 -0.07
C TRP A 120 13.58 14.24 -1.05
N GLN A 121 13.58 14.70 -2.30
CA GLN A 121 14.52 14.27 -3.34
C GLN A 121 15.84 15.07 -3.32
N SER A 122 15.98 16.06 -2.44
CA SER A 122 17.23 16.80 -2.29
C SER A 122 18.33 15.89 -1.72
N PRO A 123 19.56 15.91 -2.26
CA PRO A 123 20.70 15.22 -1.66
C PRO A 123 21.04 15.70 -0.23
N HIS A 124 20.52 16.86 0.17
CA HIS A 124 20.66 17.41 1.52
C HIS A 124 19.53 16.97 2.47
N MET A 125 18.56 16.16 2.00
CA MET A 125 17.53 15.56 2.84
C MET A 125 18.11 14.38 3.62
N HIS A 126 18.39 14.61 4.90
CA HIS A 126 18.86 13.59 5.84
C HIS A 126 17.88 13.38 7.01
N GLY A 127 16.64 13.84 6.88
CA GLY A 127 15.57 13.55 7.82
C GLY A 127 14.92 12.20 7.51
N TYR A 128 14.55 11.45 8.56
CA TYR A 128 13.89 10.15 8.45
C TYR A 128 14.70 9.12 7.62
N PHE A 129 13.99 8.14 7.03
CA PHE A 129 14.51 7.28 5.98
C PHE A 129 14.15 7.83 4.61
N SER A 130 14.93 7.46 3.60
CA SER A 130 14.75 7.90 2.23
C SER A 130 13.41 7.42 1.64
N ALA A 131 12.63 8.35 1.10
CA ALA A 131 11.48 8.09 0.23
C ALA A 131 11.85 8.54 -1.20
N LEU A 132 12.64 7.73 -1.90
CA LEU A 132 13.18 8.08 -3.20
C LEU A 132 12.15 7.89 -4.31
N ASN A 133 12.22 8.74 -5.33
CA ASN A 133 11.47 8.62 -6.57
C ASN A 133 12.42 8.43 -7.76
N SER A 134 11.88 8.00 -8.90
CA SER A 134 12.64 7.87 -10.16
C SER A 134 11.76 8.23 -11.36
N PRO A 135 12.35 8.65 -12.50
CA PRO A 135 11.60 8.89 -13.73
C PRO A 135 10.76 7.68 -14.16
N ALA A 136 11.30 6.47 -14.00
CA ALA A 136 10.57 5.24 -14.34
C ALA A 136 9.32 5.05 -13.46
N SER A 137 9.40 5.37 -12.16
CA SER A 137 8.26 5.30 -11.25
C SER A 137 7.20 6.34 -11.61
N ILE A 138 7.61 7.57 -11.93
CA ILE A 138 6.68 8.64 -12.34
C ILE A 138 5.94 8.26 -13.62
N LEU A 139 6.65 7.76 -14.63
CA LEU A 139 6.04 7.33 -15.89
C LEU A 139 5.10 6.12 -15.71
N GLY A 140 5.47 5.18 -14.83
CA GLY A 140 4.62 4.05 -14.48
C GLY A 140 3.31 4.50 -13.82
N ASP A 141 3.38 5.47 -12.91
CA ASP A 141 2.21 6.03 -12.23
C ASP A 141 1.33 6.87 -13.17
N MET A 142 1.93 7.63 -14.09
CA MET A 142 1.20 8.32 -15.17
C MET A 142 0.38 7.33 -16.02
N LEU A 143 0.96 6.18 -16.36
CA LEU A 143 0.26 5.13 -17.11
C LEU A 143 -0.83 4.48 -16.26
N SER A 144 -0.55 4.20 -14.99
CA SER A 144 -1.52 3.63 -14.04
C SER A 144 -2.73 4.55 -13.86
N GLY A 145 -2.52 5.85 -13.66
CA GLY A 145 -3.58 6.85 -13.60
C GLY A 145 -4.34 7.03 -14.92
N GLY A 146 -3.68 6.83 -16.06
CA GLY A 146 -4.31 6.85 -17.38
C GLY A 146 -5.28 5.67 -17.59
N PHE A 147 -4.93 4.47 -17.12
CA PHE A 147 -5.84 3.31 -17.16
C PHE A 147 -6.90 3.34 -16.07
N ASN A 148 -6.56 3.85 -14.89
CA ASN A 148 -7.44 4.00 -13.72
C ASN A 148 -8.27 2.72 -13.42
N CYS A 149 -7.67 1.54 -13.57
CA CYS A 149 -8.34 0.27 -13.32
C CYS A 149 -8.35 -0.08 -11.82
N LEU A 150 -9.38 -0.82 -11.39
CA LEU A 150 -9.52 -1.27 -10.01
C LEU A 150 -9.39 -2.80 -9.93
N GLY A 151 -8.33 -3.29 -9.27
CA GLY A 151 -8.02 -4.72 -9.15
C GLY A 151 -8.57 -5.40 -7.89
N PHE A 152 -9.80 -5.11 -7.45
CA PHE A 152 -10.36 -5.71 -6.22
C PHE A 152 -10.74 -7.19 -6.35
N THR A 153 -10.93 -7.66 -7.59
CA THR A 153 -10.99 -9.07 -7.97
C THR A 153 -10.21 -9.27 -9.27
N TRP A 154 -9.86 -10.51 -9.58
CA TRP A 154 -9.22 -10.84 -10.86
C TRP A 154 -10.06 -10.36 -12.05
N ALA A 155 -11.38 -10.58 -12.03
CA ALA A 155 -12.27 -10.21 -13.14
C ALA A 155 -12.39 -8.69 -13.34
N ALA A 156 -12.18 -7.89 -12.28
CA ALA A 156 -12.26 -6.43 -12.37
C ALA A 156 -11.10 -5.82 -13.19
N SER A 157 -9.90 -6.42 -13.11
CA SER A 157 -8.78 -6.08 -13.98
C SER A 157 -7.71 -7.18 -13.93
N PRO A 158 -7.74 -8.17 -14.84
CA PRO A 158 -6.83 -9.31 -14.79
C PRO A 158 -5.35 -8.90 -14.79
N ALA A 159 -4.99 -7.95 -15.66
CA ALA A 159 -3.62 -7.45 -15.76
C ALA A 159 -3.10 -6.81 -14.47
N CYS A 160 -3.98 -6.18 -13.67
CA CYS A 160 -3.61 -5.59 -12.38
C CYS A 160 -3.06 -6.66 -11.42
N THR A 161 -3.75 -7.79 -11.31
CA THR A 161 -3.39 -8.88 -10.40
C THR A 161 -2.25 -9.74 -10.93
N GLU A 162 -2.28 -10.07 -12.23
CA GLU A 162 -1.28 -10.93 -12.85
C GLU A 162 0.10 -10.25 -12.87
N LEU A 163 0.15 -8.96 -13.22
CA LEU A 163 1.41 -8.21 -13.26
C LEU A 163 2.01 -8.07 -11.85
N GLU A 164 1.20 -7.78 -10.83
CA GLU A 164 1.66 -7.71 -9.45
C GLU A 164 2.30 -9.04 -9.01
N THR A 165 1.64 -10.16 -9.31
CA THR A 165 2.13 -11.51 -8.99
C THR A 165 3.51 -11.79 -9.59
N VAL A 166 3.70 -11.44 -10.87
CA VAL A 166 4.98 -11.62 -11.57
C VAL A 166 6.08 -10.72 -10.99
N VAL A 167 5.78 -9.43 -10.78
CA VAL A 167 6.75 -8.45 -10.27
C VAL A 167 7.14 -8.75 -8.82
N MET A 168 6.19 -9.18 -7.98
CA MET A 168 6.50 -9.61 -6.61
C MET A 168 7.37 -10.86 -6.58
N ASN A 169 7.21 -11.78 -7.54
CA ASN A 169 8.13 -12.90 -7.71
C ASN A 169 9.54 -12.46 -8.13
N TRP A 170 9.66 -11.45 -9.00
CA TRP A 170 10.96 -10.88 -9.36
C TRP A 170 11.63 -10.26 -8.14
N LEU A 171 10.89 -9.46 -7.36
CA LEU A 171 11.40 -8.84 -6.14
C LEU A 171 11.83 -9.89 -5.10
N GLY A 172 11.02 -10.93 -4.87
CA GLY A 172 11.37 -12.03 -3.97
C GLY A 172 12.66 -12.74 -4.39
N LYS A 173 12.87 -12.97 -5.69
CA LYS A 173 14.11 -13.53 -6.23
C LYS A 173 15.30 -12.58 -6.09
N MET A 174 15.12 -11.27 -6.32
CA MET A 174 16.17 -10.26 -6.13
C MET A 174 16.64 -10.17 -4.67
N LEU A 175 15.70 -10.33 -3.73
CA LEU A 175 15.97 -10.39 -2.29
C LEU A 175 16.46 -11.76 -1.81
N ASN A 176 16.55 -12.74 -2.72
CA ASN A 176 16.90 -14.14 -2.41
C ASN A 176 16.03 -14.73 -1.29
N LEU A 177 14.72 -14.44 -1.32
CA LEU A 177 13.77 -15.01 -0.37
C LEU A 177 13.59 -16.53 -0.63
N PRO A 178 13.28 -17.31 0.42
CA PRO A 178 12.87 -18.70 0.26
C PRO A 178 11.72 -18.87 -0.74
N LYS A 179 11.68 -20.02 -1.43
CA LYS A 179 10.71 -20.28 -2.51
C LYS A 179 9.26 -20.28 -2.02
N GLU A 180 9.06 -20.53 -0.73
CA GLU A 180 7.79 -20.50 -0.02
C GLU A 180 7.14 -19.11 0.03
N PHE A 181 7.89 -18.04 -0.29
CA PHE A 181 7.36 -16.68 -0.44
C PHE A 181 6.99 -16.32 -1.88
N LEU A 182 7.30 -17.18 -2.86
CA LEU A 182 7.00 -16.93 -4.26
C LEU A 182 5.63 -17.49 -4.62
N HIS A 183 4.91 -16.79 -5.49
CA HIS A 183 3.71 -17.30 -6.14
C HIS A 183 4.08 -18.45 -7.06
N THR A 184 3.41 -19.60 -6.91
CA THR A 184 3.59 -20.77 -7.77
C THR A 184 2.27 -21.45 -8.04
N ASN A 185 2.11 -22.04 -9.24
CA ASN A 185 0.92 -22.83 -9.59
C ASN A 185 0.93 -24.24 -8.99
N ASN A 186 1.88 -24.54 -8.10
CA ASN A 186 2.04 -25.85 -7.49
C ASN A 186 2.08 -25.68 -5.96
N GLU A 187 0.99 -26.08 -5.31
CA GLU A 187 0.86 -26.04 -3.84
C GLU A 187 1.91 -26.89 -3.13
N ALA A 188 2.50 -27.89 -3.81
CA ALA A 188 3.61 -28.67 -3.25
C ALA A 188 4.93 -27.86 -3.18
N THR A 189 5.05 -26.75 -3.91
CA THR A 189 6.24 -25.88 -3.91
C THR A 189 6.08 -24.61 -3.10
N SER A 190 4.88 -24.02 -3.06
CA SER A 190 4.60 -22.83 -2.25
C SER A 190 3.11 -22.70 -1.96
N LEU A 191 2.79 -22.33 -0.72
CA LEU A 191 1.45 -21.89 -0.30
C LEU A 191 1.39 -20.36 -0.09
N GLY A 192 2.49 -19.66 -0.40
CA GLY A 192 2.65 -18.23 -0.18
C GLY A 192 2.67 -17.41 -1.48
N GLY A 193 2.93 -16.13 -1.31
CA GLY A 193 2.99 -15.14 -2.39
C GLY A 193 3.28 -13.75 -1.85
N GLY A 194 3.69 -12.85 -2.73
CA GLY A 194 3.90 -11.43 -2.40
C GLY A 194 2.73 -10.56 -2.86
N VAL A 195 2.33 -9.59 -2.06
CA VAL A 195 1.27 -8.62 -2.39
C VAL A 195 1.78 -7.21 -2.08
N ILE A 196 1.42 -6.24 -2.91
CA ILE A 196 1.73 -4.84 -2.66
C ILE A 196 0.82 -4.31 -1.55
N GLN A 197 1.40 -3.53 -0.64
CA GLN A 197 0.68 -2.81 0.42
C GLN A 197 1.11 -1.36 0.38
N THR A 198 0.23 -0.43 0.72
CA THR A 198 0.53 1.01 0.69
C THR A 198 1.62 1.36 1.70
N THR A 199 1.66 0.69 2.86
CA THR A 199 2.65 0.94 3.89
C THR A 199 3.11 -0.32 4.64
N MET A 200 4.32 -0.28 5.21
CA MET A 200 4.79 -1.31 6.16
C MET A 200 3.91 -1.38 7.43
N SER A 201 3.30 -0.26 7.82
CA SER A 201 2.40 -0.19 8.97
C SER A 201 1.14 -1.05 8.75
N GLU A 202 0.53 -0.95 7.58
CA GLU A 202 -0.61 -1.79 7.18
C GLU A 202 -0.21 -3.24 7.02
N ALA A 203 0.92 -3.53 6.35
CA ALA A 203 1.42 -4.90 6.24
C ALA A 203 1.64 -5.55 7.62
N THR A 204 2.15 -4.78 8.59
CA THR A 204 2.29 -5.23 10.00
C THR A 204 0.94 -5.51 10.64
N PHE A 205 -0.04 -4.63 10.42
CA PHE A 205 -1.40 -4.79 10.95
C PHE A 205 -2.10 -6.01 10.36
N VAL A 206 -2.07 -6.19 9.03
CA VAL A 206 -2.61 -7.37 8.34
C VAL A 206 -1.96 -8.65 8.86
N THR A 207 -0.64 -8.63 9.07
CA THR A 207 0.08 -9.78 9.66
C THR A 207 -0.42 -10.13 11.06
N ILE A 208 -0.61 -9.13 11.93
CA ILE A 208 -1.12 -9.36 13.29
C ILE A 208 -2.57 -9.86 13.25
N LEU A 209 -3.41 -9.33 12.37
CA LEU A 209 -4.78 -9.81 12.19
C LEU A 209 -4.83 -11.26 11.70
N ALA A 210 -4.01 -11.62 10.71
CA ALA A 210 -3.90 -12.98 10.21
C ALA A 210 -3.42 -13.94 11.31
N ALA A 211 -2.37 -13.57 12.04
CA ALA A 211 -1.89 -14.35 13.17
C ALA A 211 -2.97 -14.52 14.25
N ARG A 212 -3.65 -13.42 14.63
CA ARG A 212 -4.79 -13.40 15.57
C ARG A 212 -5.85 -14.39 15.16
N LYS A 213 -6.35 -14.29 13.92
CA LYS A 213 -7.43 -15.15 13.44
C LYS A 213 -7.00 -16.61 13.40
N GLU A 214 -5.77 -16.89 13.00
CA GLU A 214 -5.22 -18.26 12.98
C GLU A 214 -5.14 -18.88 14.37
N ALA A 215 -4.64 -18.13 15.36
CA ALA A 215 -4.59 -18.61 16.74
C ALA A 215 -6.00 -18.80 17.33
N THR A 216 -6.92 -17.87 17.06
CA THR A 216 -8.33 -18.00 17.46
C THR A 216 -8.93 -19.27 16.88
N ARG A 217 -8.78 -19.52 15.57
CA ARG A 217 -9.27 -20.74 14.91
C ARG A 217 -8.72 -22.00 15.57
N LYS A 218 -7.41 -22.05 15.83
CA LYS A 218 -6.75 -23.21 16.50
C LYS A 218 -7.26 -23.43 17.91
N LEU A 219 -7.52 -22.38 18.68
CA LEU A 219 -8.00 -22.48 20.05
C LEU A 219 -9.48 -22.85 20.11
N GLN A 220 -10.32 -22.30 19.24
CA GLN A 220 -11.73 -22.68 19.15
C GLN A 220 -11.89 -24.14 18.72
N ASN A 221 -11.07 -24.64 17.79
CA ASN A 221 -11.09 -26.05 17.42
C ASN A 221 -10.76 -26.99 18.61
N LYS A 222 -9.96 -26.52 19.57
CA LYS A 222 -9.63 -27.28 20.80
C LYS A 222 -10.64 -27.05 21.92
N PHE A 223 -11.19 -25.85 22.01
CA PHE A 223 -12.09 -25.38 23.05
C PHE A 223 -13.27 -24.61 22.42
N PRO A 224 -14.28 -25.32 21.87
CA PRO A 224 -15.34 -24.69 21.08
C PRO A 224 -16.22 -23.70 21.85
N SER A 225 -16.23 -23.78 23.18
CA SER A 225 -17.00 -22.89 24.05
C SER A 225 -16.33 -21.53 24.30
N LEU A 226 -15.08 -21.32 23.85
CA LEU A 226 -14.37 -20.06 24.06
C LEU A 226 -14.78 -19.04 22.98
N GLU A 227 -15.23 -17.89 23.46
CA GLU A 227 -15.52 -16.73 22.62
C GLU A 227 -14.24 -16.12 22.03
N GLU A 228 -14.34 -15.55 20.82
CA GLU A 228 -13.17 -14.96 20.15
C GLU A 228 -12.54 -13.82 20.96
N SER A 229 -13.36 -13.03 21.66
CA SER A 229 -12.93 -11.92 22.52
C SER A 229 -12.16 -12.41 23.75
N GLU A 230 -12.60 -13.51 24.35
CA GLU A 230 -11.92 -14.15 25.48
C GLU A 230 -10.56 -14.69 25.04
N ILE A 231 -10.50 -15.36 23.89
CA ILE A 231 -9.24 -15.82 23.31
C ILE A 231 -8.31 -14.64 23.07
N ASN A 232 -8.80 -13.58 22.41
CA ASN A 232 -8.00 -12.40 22.09
C ASN A 232 -7.43 -11.72 23.34
N SER A 233 -8.19 -11.69 24.45
CA SER A 233 -7.73 -11.13 25.73
C SER A 233 -6.51 -11.84 26.31
N ARG A 234 -6.26 -13.09 25.89
CA ARG A 234 -5.12 -13.92 26.31
C ARG A 234 -3.97 -13.91 25.29
N LEU A 235 -4.16 -13.34 24.10
CA LEU A 235 -3.13 -13.29 23.07
C LEU A 235 -2.10 -12.19 23.36
N VAL A 236 -0.82 -12.53 23.17
CA VAL A 236 0.30 -11.61 23.33
C VAL A 236 1.24 -11.67 22.13
N ALA A 237 1.55 -10.50 21.58
CA ALA A 237 2.57 -10.25 20.56
C ALA A 237 3.85 -9.71 21.20
N TYR A 238 4.98 -9.95 20.55
CA TYR A 238 6.31 -9.54 21.04
C TYR A 238 7.08 -8.82 19.94
N CYS A 239 7.74 -7.73 20.30
CA CYS A 239 8.71 -7.04 19.46
C CYS A 239 9.85 -6.47 20.32
N SER A 240 10.92 -6.05 19.68
CA SER A 240 11.97 -5.26 20.36
C SER A 240 11.39 -3.94 20.87
N ASP A 241 11.92 -3.45 21.98
CA ASP A 241 11.83 -2.05 22.42
C ASP A 241 12.31 -1.02 21.37
N GLN A 242 13.14 -1.43 20.41
CA GLN A 242 13.56 -0.63 19.25
C GLN A 242 12.62 -0.77 18.04
N ALA A 243 11.44 -1.39 18.18
CA ALA A 243 10.50 -1.53 17.06
C ALA A 243 9.92 -0.16 16.62
N HIS A 244 9.58 -0.05 15.33
CA HIS A 244 8.86 1.13 14.84
C HIS A 244 7.47 1.20 15.49
N SER A 245 6.99 2.42 15.78
CA SER A 245 5.70 2.69 16.43
C SER A 245 4.49 2.06 15.74
N SER A 246 4.61 1.70 14.45
CA SER A 246 3.58 0.95 13.73
C SER A 246 3.23 -0.40 14.36
N VAL A 247 4.15 -1.05 15.09
CA VAL A 247 3.86 -2.30 15.80
C VAL A 247 2.93 -2.05 16.96
N GLU A 248 3.21 -1.03 17.78
CA GLU A 248 2.32 -0.61 18.87
C GLU A 248 0.94 -0.20 18.34
N LYS A 249 0.91 0.60 17.26
CA LYS A 249 -0.34 1.01 16.59
C LYS A 249 -1.14 -0.21 16.11
N ALA A 250 -0.49 -1.19 15.49
CA ALA A 250 -1.14 -2.40 15.02
C ALA A 250 -1.67 -3.26 16.18
N SER A 251 -0.92 -3.38 17.28
CA SER A 251 -1.38 -4.08 18.50
C SER A 251 -2.57 -3.38 19.16
N LEU A 252 -2.54 -2.05 19.24
CA LEU A 252 -3.65 -1.23 19.73
C LEU A 252 -4.92 -1.45 18.89
N MET A 253 -4.82 -1.35 17.56
CA MET A 253 -5.97 -1.51 16.67
C MET A 253 -6.52 -2.94 16.66
N SER A 254 -5.66 -3.95 16.84
CA SER A 254 -6.07 -5.36 16.88
C SER A 254 -6.50 -5.83 18.27
N LEU A 255 -6.39 -4.99 19.31
CA LEU A 255 -6.63 -5.30 20.72
C LEU A 255 -5.78 -6.51 21.21
N VAL A 256 -4.62 -6.72 20.61
CA VAL A 256 -3.67 -7.75 21.00
C VAL A 256 -2.66 -7.13 21.96
N LYS A 257 -2.39 -7.76 23.10
CA LYS A 257 -1.38 -7.26 24.04
C LYS A 257 -0.01 -7.29 23.39
N LEU A 258 0.80 -6.26 23.60
CA LEU A 258 2.17 -6.19 23.12
C LEU A 258 3.15 -6.21 24.28
N ARG A 259 4.24 -6.96 24.13
CA ARG A 259 5.42 -6.91 24.99
C ARG A 259 6.60 -6.37 24.21
N LEU A 260 7.24 -5.37 24.79
CA LEU A 260 8.55 -4.91 24.35
C LEU A 260 9.60 -5.79 25.04
N VAL A 261 10.46 -6.40 24.23
CA VAL A 261 11.62 -7.17 24.68
C VAL A 261 12.82 -6.24 24.59
N GLU A 262 13.52 -6.10 25.71
CA GLU A 262 14.74 -5.27 25.80
C GLU A 262 15.79 -5.74 24.80
N SER A 263 16.44 -4.81 24.12
CA SER A 263 17.52 -5.11 23.18
C SER A 263 18.88 -5.25 23.90
N ASP A 264 19.81 -5.99 23.30
CA ASP A 264 21.21 -6.02 23.76
C ASP A 264 21.95 -4.71 23.47
N GLU A 265 23.23 -4.66 23.84
CA GLU A 265 24.14 -3.53 23.60
C GLU A 265 24.31 -3.14 22.12
N ASN A 266 23.97 -4.04 21.19
CA ASN A 266 23.96 -3.79 19.74
C ASN A 266 22.56 -3.43 19.24
N LEU A 267 21.63 -3.10 20.14
CA LEU A 267 20.23 -2.80 19.84
C LEU A 267 19.52 -3.96 19.14
N SER A 268 19.95 -5.20 19.45
CA SER A 268 19.41 -6.42 18.88
C SER A 268 18.55 -7.19 19.88
N MET A 269 17.35 -7.62 19.46
CA MET A 269 16.51 -8.51 20.26
C MET A 269 17.04 -9.95 20.19
N ARG A 270 17.36 -10.52 21.35
CA ARG A 270 17.99 -11.83 21.47
C ARG A 270 16.99 -12.94 21.81
N GLY A 271 17.35 -14.16 21.41
CA GLY A 271 16.47 -15.32 21.50
C GLY A 271 16.19 -15.75 22.94
N ASP A 272 17.21 -15.71 23.78
CA ASP A 272 17.15 -15.97 25.22
C ASP A 272 16.20 -15.01 25.96
N GLN A 273 16.37 -13.69 25.79
CA GLN A 273 15.49 -12.68 26.39
C GLN A 273 14.04 -12.81 25.91
N LEU A 274 13.84 -13.07 24.62
CA LEU A 274 12.51 -13.32 24.06
C LEU A 274 11.89 -14.58 24.69
N MET A 275 12.65 -15.67 24.83
CA MET A 275 12.16 -16.91 25.42
C MET A 275 11.85 -16.76 26.91
N GLU A 276 12.65 -16.01 27.65
CA GLU A 276 12.38 -15.67 29.05
C GLU A 276 11.06 -14.89 29.17
N THR A 277 10.86 -13.88 28.33
CA THR A 277 9.62 -13.07 28.33
C THR A 277 8.40 -13.93 28.00
N ILE A 278 8.51 -14.84 27.02
CA ILE A 278 7.44 -15.77 26.66
C ILE A 278 7.12 -16.73 27.81
N ASN A 279 8.13 -17.24 28.52
CA ASN A 279 7.91 -18.15 29.64
C ASN A 279 7.19 -17.45 30.80
N LYS A 280 7.58 -16.22 31.15
CA LYS A 280 6.89 -15.39 32.15
C LYS A 280 5.43 -15.12 31.80
N ASP A 281 5.11 -14.89 30.53
CA ASP A 281 3.73 -14.67 30.10
C ASP A 281 2.92 -15.98 30.06
N LYS A 282 3.53 -17.12 29.70
CA LYS A 282 2.90 -18.44 29.81
C LYS A 282 2.53 -18.81 31.24
N GLU A 283 3.40 -18.52 32.21
CA GLU A 283 3.13 -18.72 33.64
C GLU A 283 1.91 -17.92 34.13
N LYS A 284 1.64 -16.77 33.49
CA LYS A 284 0.46 -15.92 33.76
C LYS A 284 -0.79 -16.35 32.97
N GLY A 285 -0.71 -17.44 32.20
CA GLY A 285 -1.82 -17.96 31.40
C GLY A 285 -2.02 -17.28 30.04
N TYR A 286 -1.04 -16.51 29.56
CA TYR A 286 -1.08 -15.90 28.23
C TYR A 286 -0.63 -16.88 27.13
N ILE A 287 -1.16 -16.66 25.92
CA ILE A 287 -0.90 -17.48 24.75
C ILE A 287 -0.10 -16.65 23.74
N LEU A 288 1.03 -17.22 23.31
CA LEU A 288 1.89 -16.62 22.28
C LEU A 288 1.16 -16.55 20.94
N LEU A 289 1.05 -15.35 20.38
CA LEU A 289 0.42 -15.13 19.08
C LEU A 289 1.42 -14.98 17.94
N TRP A 290 2.38 -14.08 18.12
CA TRP A 290 3.21 -13.59 17.02
C TRP A 290 4.54 -13.04 17.53
N LYS A 291 5.58 -13.25 16.71
CA LYS A 291 6.93 -12.73 16.92
C LYS A 291 7.29 -11.83 15.74
N LYS A 292 7.47 -10.52 15.94
CA LYS A 292 8.17 -9.69 14.94
C LYS A 292 9.66 -9.74 15.24
N ARG A 293 10.45 -10.19 14.27
CA ARG A 293 11.90 -9.93 14.26
C ARG A 293 12.16 -8.91 13.15
N ARG A 294 12.78 -7.78 13.50
CA ARG A 294 13.01 -6.67 12.56
C ARG A 294 14.22 -6.99 11.69
N LEU A 295 14.06 -6.92 10.37
CA LEU A 295 15.11 -7.17 9.37
C LEU A 295 15.58 -5.88 8.65
N CYS A 296 15.17 -4.69 9.10
CA CYS A 296 15.57 -3.41 8.49
C CYS A 296 15.97 -2.35 9.54
N HIS A 297 16.99 -1.57 9.18
CA HIS A 297 17.75 -0.56 9.94
C HIS A 297 16.90 0.46 10.75
N LEU A 298 17.48 0.95 11.85
CA LEU A 298 16.84 1.84 12.84
C LEU A 298 16.78 3.29 12.36
N SER A 299 15.80 4.05 12.86
CA SER A 299 15.78 5.50 12.72
C SER A 299 16.81 6.23 13.61
N ASN A 300 17.50 5.51 14.51
CA ASN A 300 18.41 6.09 15.51
C ASN A 300 19.84 5.49 15.54
N SER A 301 20.14 4.38 14.84
CA SER A 301 21.53 3.83 14.70
C SER A 301 21.59 2.53 13.87
N ASP A 302 22.48 2.45 12.87
CA ASP A 302 22.50 1.38 11.86
C ASP A 302 23.07 0.03 12.34
N TRP A 303 22.28 -0.82 13.01
CA TRP A 303 22.70 -2.18 13.37
C TRP A 303 21.69 -3.29 13.02
N LEU A 304 22.21 -4.46 12.63
CA LEU A 304 21.46 -5.65 12.17
C LEU A 304 21.10 -6.57 13.35
N ASN A 305 19.88 -7.11 13.34
CA ASN A 305 19.53 -8.28 14.14
C ASN A 305 20.01 -9.57 13.42
N PRO A 306 20.99 -10.33 13.94
CA PRO A 306 21.40 -11.58 13.32
C PRO A 306 20.26 -12.61 13.31
N MET A 307 19.99 -13.20 12.14
CA MET A 307 18.93 -14.19 11.91
C MET A 307 19.18 -15.57 12.56
N LYS A 308 20.37 -15.84 13.10
CA LYS A 308 20.69 -17.16 13.68
C LYS A 308 20.01 -17.31 15.05
N ILE A 309 19.06 -18.24 15.13
CA ILE A 309 18.65 -18.93 16.37
C ILE A 309 19.38 -20.26 16.37
#